data_AF-A0A5C7FE20-F1
#
_entry.id   AF-A0A5C7FE20-F1
#
_cell.length_a   1.000
_cell.length_b   1.000
_cell.length_c   1.000
_cell.angle_alpha   90.00
_cell.angle_beta   90.00
_cell.angle_gamma   90.00
#
_symmetry.space_group_name_H-M   'P 1'
#
loop_
_entity.id
_entity.type
_entity.pdbx_description
1 polymer ?
#
loop_
_entity_poly.entity_id
_entity_poly.type
_entity_poly.pdbx_seq_one_letter_code
_entity_poly.pdbx_strand_id
1 'polypeptide(L)' 'MSKENKSAPNQNKDESQAPAIPQRDTRVRVNVRVPSRLMKIIKEEAIHHDRSVSSMVIEALWEKYRKDEKNSK' A
#
# COMPACT_ATOMS: atom_id res chain seq x y z
N MET A 1 4.12 37.64 -56.61
CA MET A 1 2.99 38.14 -55.80
C MET A 1 2.46 36.99 -54.97
N SER A 2 2.41 37.18 -53.64
CA SER A 2 1.71 36.37 -52.63
C SER A 2 2.20 34.93 -52.42
N LYS A 3 2.31 34.36 -51.23
CA LYS A 3 2.26 34.74 -49.80
C LYS A 3 2.52 33.39 -49.13
N GLU A 4 3.37 33.29 -48.10
CA GLU A 4 3.14 32.33 -47.00
C GLU A 4 4.11 32.61 -45.84
N ASN A 5 3.63 33.42 -44.90
CA ASN A 5 4.22 33.55 -43.58
C ASN A 5 3.82 32.32 -42.77
N LYS A 6 4.76 31.45 -42.40
CA LYS A 6 4.53 30.44 -41.37
C LYS A 6 4.82 31.03 -40.00
N SER A 7 3.74 31.45 -39.36
CA SER A 7 3.66 31.81 -37.95
C SER A 7 4.14 30.66 -37.06
N ALA A 8 4.95 31.00 -36.07
CA ALA A 8 5.41 30.10 -35.02
C ALA A 8 4.22 29.52 -34.23
N PRO A 9 4.20 28.22 -33.89
CA PRO A 9 3.29 27.72 -32.88
C PRO A 9 3.87 28.02 -31.48
N ASN A 10 3.29 29.04 -30.87
CA ASN A 10 2.82 29.10 -29.49
C ASN A 10 3.41 28.04 -28.52
N GLN A 11 4.27 28.49 -27.61
CA GLN A 11 4.72 27.73 -26.45
C GLN A 11 3.56 27.60 -25.45
N ASN A 12 2.67 26.64 -25.68
CA ASN A 12 1.80 26.15 -24.63
C ASN A 12 2.65 25.33 -23.66
N LYS A 13 2.69 25.81 -22.42
CA LYS A 13 3.25 25.12 -21.26
C LYS A 13 2.50 23.80 -21.05
N ASP A 14 3.05 22.71 -21.58
CA ASP A 14 2.81 21.40 -21.01
C ASP A 14 3.82 21.23 -19.87
N GLU A 15 3.37 21.51 -18.66
CA GLU A 15 4.00 20.99 -17.44
C GLU A 15 4.03 19.47 -17.59
N SER A 16 5.17 19.00 -18.08
CA SER A 16 5.48 17.59 -18.20
C SER A 16 5.28 16.98 -16.83
N GLN A 17 4.17 16.25 -16.64
CA GLN A 17 3.90 15.48 -15.43
C GLN A 17 5.14 14.63 -15.17
N ALA A 18 5.92 15.02 -14.17
CA ALA A 18 7.05 14.24 -13.73
C ALA A 18 6.54 12.82 -13.44
N PRO A 19 7.26 11.77 -13.90
CA PRO A 19 6.83 10.40 -13.67
C PRO A 19 6.63 10.20 -12.17
N ALA A 20 5.43 9.73 -11.78
CA ALA A 20 5.08 9.50 -10.39
C ALA A 20 6.19 8.68 -9.72
N ILE A 21 6.88 9.29 -8.76
CA ILE A 21 7.99 8.64 -8.04
C ILE A 21 7.38 7.42 -7.35
N PRO A 22 7.87 6.19 -7.62
CA PRO A 22 7.37 5.01 -6.93
C PRO A 22 7.58 5.20 -5.43
N GLN A 23 6.50 5.35 -4.67
CA GLN A 23 6.59 5.39 -3.21
C GLN A 23 7.12 4.03 -2.75
N ARG A 24 8.34 4.03 -2.21
CA ARG A 24 8.93 2.83 -1.62
C ARG A 24 8.13 2.49 -0.36
N ASP A 25 7.66 1.25 -0.26
CA ASP A 25 7.04 0.74 0.97
C ASP A 25 8.06 0.86 2.11
N THR A 26 7.72 1.65 3.12
CA THR A 26 8.57 1.91 4.30
C THR A 26 8.44 0.82 5.37
N ARG A 27 7.53 -0.13 5.19
CA ARG A 27 7.26 -1.19 6.17
C ARG A 27 8.39 -2.20 6.20
N VAL A 28 8.81 -2.57 7.41
CA VAL A 28 9.79 -3.63 7.65
C VAL A 28 9.12 -4.99 7.41
N ARG A 29 9.72 -5.83 6.56
CA ARG A 29 9.26 -7.20 6.33
C ARG A 29 9.78 -8.12 7.41
N VAL A 30 8.88 -8.86 8.06
CA VAL A 30 9.22 -9.84 9.09
C VAL A 30 8.68 -11.20 8.69
N ASN A 31 9.56 -12.21 8.67
CA ASN A 31 9.18 -13.58 8.40
C ASN A 31 8.90 -14.31 9.73
N VAL A 32 7.67 -14.79 9.91
CA VAL A 32 7.24 -15.48 11.12
C VAL A 32 6.89 -16.93 10.80
N ARG A 33 7.34 -17.86 11.63
CA ARG A 33 6.94 -19.28 11.54
C ARG A 33 5.67 -19.48 12.35
N VAL A 34 4.63 -19.98 11.69
CA VAL A 34 3.31 -20.25 12.29
C VAL A 34 2.96 -21.72 12.08
N PRO A 35 2.39 -22.41 13.09
CA PRO A 35 1.89 -23.78 12.92
C PRO A 35 0.93 -23.89 11.74
N SER A 36 1.08 -24.94 10.94
CA SER A 36 0.34 -25.11 9.68
C SER A 36 -1.18 -25.12 9.86
N ARG A 37 -1.68 -25.74 10.94
CA ARG A 37 -3.11 -25.75 11.28
C ARG A 37 -3.64 -24.34 11.55
N LEU A 38 -2.88 -23.52 12.28
CA LEU A 38 -3.27 -22.14 12.58
C LEU A 38 -3.23 -21.28 11.31
N MET A 39 -2.22 -21.46 10.47
CA MET A 39 -2.12 -20.75 9.19
C MET A 39 -3.30 -21.05 8.25
N LYS A 40 -3.86 -22.27 8.27
CA LYS A 40 -5.08 -22.60 7.50
C LYS A 40 -6.27 -21.77 7.96
N ILE A 41 -6.50 -21.74 9.27
CA ILE A 41 -7.61 -20.95 9.87
C ILE A 41 -7.47 -19.47 9.52
N ILE A 42 -6.25 -18.91 9.66
CA ILE A 42 -6.02 -17.49 9.32
C ILE A 42 -6.29 -17.21 7.84
N LYS A 43 -5.95 -18.15 6.94
CA LYS A 43 -6.22 -18.00 5.51
C LYS A 43 -7.71 -18.03 5.20
N GLU A 44 -8.44 -18.98 5.78
CA GLU A 44 -9.89 -19.08 5.63
C GLU A 44 -10.57 -17.79 6.12
N GLU A 45 -10.18 -17.33 7.30
CA GLU A 45 -10.69 -16.07 7.87
C GLU A 45 -10.36 -14.87 6.97
N ALA A 46 -9.12 -14.78 6.48
CA ALA A 46 -8.70 -13.71 5.59
C ALA A 46 -9.56 -13.67 4.31
N ILE A 47 -9.92 -14.82 3.75
CA ILE A 47 -10.83 -14.92 2.60
C ILE A 47 -12.24 -14.45 2.97
N HIS A 48 -12.77 -14.87 4.12
CA HIS A 48 -14.10 -14.47 4.58
C HIS A 48 -14.24 -12.96 4.78
N HIS A 49 -13.16 -12.28 5.19
CA HIS A 49 -13.14 -10.84 5.46
C HIS A 49 -12.61 -9.98 4.30
N ASP A 50 -12.34 -10.58 3.13
CA ASP A 50 -11.70 -9.92 1.98
C ASP A 50 -10.43 -9.11 2.37
N ARG A 51 -9.61 -9.72 3.25
CA ARG A 51 -8.39 -9.11 3.80
C ARG A 51 -7.17 -9.96 3.51
N SER A 52 -6.00 -9.33 3.56
CA SER A 52 -4.74 -10.08 3.51
C SER A 52 -4.46 -10.78 4.84
N VAL A 53 -3.83 -11.96 4.77
CA VAL A 53 -3.34 -12.70 5.95
C VAL A 53 -2.48 -11.80 6.85
N SER A 54 -1.62 -10.97 6.25
CA SER A 54 -0.75 -10.06 7.00
C SER A 54 -1.55 -9.00 7.76
N SER A 55 -2.61 -8.43 7.16
CA SER A 55 -3.48 -7.47 7.84
C SER A 55 -4.17 -8.10 9.04
N MET A 56 -4.74 -9.32 8.87
CA MET A 56 -5.39 -10.06 9.95
C MET A 56 -4.45 -10.32 11.12
N VAL A 57 -3.21 -10.73 10.84
CA VAL A 57 -2.20 -10.99 11.87
C VAL A 57 -1.81 -9.71 12.61
N ILE A 58 -1.57 -8.61 11.88
CA ILE A 58 -1.20 -7.32 12.48
C ILE A 58 -2.31 -6.82 13.41
N GLU A 59 -3.57 -6.89 12.97
CA GLU A 59 -4.73 -6.46 13.75
C GLU A 59 -4.88 -7.27 15.03
N ALA A 60 -4.78 -8.60 14.94
CA ALA A 60 -4.82 -9.48 16.12
C ALA A 60 -3.68 -9.19 17.12
N LEU A 61 -2.47 -8.90 16.63
CA LEU A 61 -1.35 -8.49 17.47
C LEU A 61 -1.63 -7.14 18.14
N TRP A 62 -2.10 -6.15 17.39
CA TRP A 62 -2.44 -4.83 17.90
C TRP A 62 -3.49 -4.90 19.02
N GLU A 63 -4.54 -5.69 18.82
CA GLU A 63 -5.55 -5.89 19.85
C GLU A 63 -4.98 -6.51 21.13
N LYS A 64 -4.09 -7.50 20.98
CA LYS A 64 -3.44 -8.14 22.13
C LYS A 64 -2.60 -7.12 22.91
N TYR A 65 -1.70 -6.39 22.25
CA TYR A 65 -0.85 -5.41 22.91
C TYR A 65 -1.66 -4.28 23.56
N ARG A 66 -2.71 -3.79 22.90
CA ARG A 66 -3.59 -2.77 23.47
C ARG A 66 -4.35 -3.26 24.71
N LYS A 67 -4.72 -4.55 24.77
CA LYS A 67 -5.34 -5.16 25.98
C LYS A 67 -4.31 -5.28 27.10
N ASP A 68 -3.10 -5.72 26.78
CA ASP A 68 -2.01 -5.88 27.76
C ASP A 68 -1.63 -4.52 28.40
N GLU A 69 -1.57 -3.43 27.62
CA GLU A 69 -1.35 -2.07 28.14
C GLU A 69 -2.45 -1.60 29.10
N LYS A 70 -3.70 -1.95 28.83
CA LYS A 70 -4.84 -1.58 29.70
C LYS A 70 -4.86 -2.35 31.01
N ASN A 71 -4.35 -3.58 31.02
CA ASN A 71 -4.31 -4.43 32.21
C ASN A 71 -3.06 -4.21 33.09
N SER A 72 -2.11 -3.40 32.61
CA SER A 72 -0.87 -3.07 33.33
C SER A 72 -0.94 -1.76 34.13
N LYS A 73 -2.11 -1.11 34.19
CA LYS A 73 -2.41 0.09 34.99
C LYS A 73 -3.37 -0.27 36.11
#